data_AF-X0USG2-F1
#
_entry.id   AF-X0USG2-F1
#
_cell.length_a   1.000
_cell.length_b   1.000
_cell.length_c   1.000
_cell.angle_alpha   90.00
_cell.angle_beta   90.00
_cell.angle_gamma   90.00
#
_symmetry.space_group_name_H-M   'P 1'
#
loop_
_entity.id
_entity.type
_entity.pdbx_description
1 polymer ?
#
loop_
_entity_poly.entity_id
_entity_poly.type
_entity_poly.pdbx_seq_one_letter_code
_entity_poly.pdbx_strand_id
1 'polypeptide(L)'
;ARTVESFEHTNNNFPENDLKTTFEGFRLLVKGDYKGKITPELENLVDEFQELDKTGSYKTEVIFLSLKKKPTCEKYIEMLKKDFPDVSVRFLDFEGIKKIYETRYLSLTDEPPENISFEILHECVQKKEGPHKSIVFSCDGKEVARIYNEHRERVLDRDLRYSLGVKSKAINKAILRTATDDNSSANFWYFNNGITIVCNNIDLTANEKHVKLTKPQIINGAQTTCALYEAFQTGELKKDVEVLVKAIEVSNKDFIETVTLYTNFQNPIKLRDLC
;
A
#
# COMPACT_ATOMS: atom_id res chain seq x y z
N ALA A 1 7.06 -9.83 23.27
CA ALA A 1 5.88 -10.69 23.11
C ALA A 1 6.14 -12.01 23.81
N ARG A 2 5.15 -12.60 24.50
CA ARG A 2 5.28 -13.96 25.03
C ARG A 2 5.14 -14.94 23.87
N THR A 3 6.07 -15.88 23.73
CA THR A 3 5.95 -16.99 22.79
C THR A 3 4.81 -17.89 23.23
N VAL A 4 3.97 -18.30 22.28
CA VAL A 4 2.85 -19.21 22.52
C VAL A 4 3.29 -20.61 22.05
N GLU A 5 3.16 -21.62 22.90
CA GLU A 5 3.62 -22.99 22.59
C GLU A 5 2.65 -23.74 21.65
N SER A 6 1.37 -23.37 21.64
CA SER A 6 0.37 -23.95 20.74
C SER A 6 -0.74 -22.97 20.36
N PHE A 7 -1.37 -23.18 19.21
CA PHE A 7 -2.50 -22.39 18.70
C PHE A 7 -3.84 -23.14 18.85
N GLU A 8 -3.98 -24.04 19.83
CA GLU A 8 -5.16 -24.92 19.91
C GLU A 8 -6.50 -24.17 19.93
N HIS A 9 -6.55 -23.05 20.66
CA HIS A 9 -7.75 -22.22 20.75
C HIS A 9 -8.14 -21.53 19.44
N THR A 10 -7.25 -21.46 18.44
CA THR A 10 -7.60 -20.87 17.14
C THR A 10 -8.48 -21.78 16.30
N ASN A 11 -8.57 -23.07 16.67
CA ASN A 11 -9.50 -24.02 16.07
C ASN A 11 -10.93 -23.87 16.58
N ASN A 12 -11.14 -23.15 17.68
CA ASN A 12 -12.48 -22.88 18.18
C ASN A 12 -13.23 -21.99 17.20
N ASN A 13 -14.54 -22.22 17.05
CA ASN A 13 -15.40 -21.35 16.24
C ASN A 13 -15.76 -20.09 17.01
N PHE A 14 -16.03 -19.01 16.27
CA PHE A 14 -16.54 -17.77 16.85
C PHE A 14 -17.89 -18.03 17.54
N PRO A 15 -18.08 -17.64 18.82
CA PRO A 15 -19.30 -17.96 19.55
C PRO A 15 -20.54 -17.28 18.96
N GLU A 16 -21.62 -18.04 18.81
CA GLU A 16 -22.88 -17.51 18.27
C GLU A 16 -23.49 -16.41 19.15
N ASN A 17 -23.33 -16.50 20.47
CA ASN A 17 -23.81 -15.48 21.41
C ASN A 17 -23.07 -14.15 21.25
N ASP A 18 -21.76 -14.20 21.01
CA ASP A 18 -20.96 -12.98 20.76
C ASP A 18 -21.44 -12.32 19.46
N LEU A 19 -21.70 -13.13 18.43
CA LEU A 19 -22.18 -12.68 17.13
C LEU A 19 -23.58 -12.05 17.21
N LYS A 20 -24.49 -12.67 17.96
CA LYS A 20 -25.81 -12.11 18.30
C LYS A 20 -25.67 -10.75 19.00
N THR A 21 -24.87 -10.70 20.06
CA THR A 21 -24.68 -9.48 20.87
C THR A 21 -24.09 -8.35 20.04
N THR A 22 -23.10 -8.63 19.18
CA THR A 22 -22.54 -7.63 18.25
C THR A 22 -23.60 -7.09 17.29
N PHE A 23 -24.45 -7.94 16.72
CA PHE A 23 -25.50 -7.49 15.80
C PHE A 23 -26.67 -6.79 16.48
N GLU A 24 -26.95 -7.09 17.75
CA GLU A 24 -27.87 -6.28 18.56
C GLU A 24 -27.29 -4.88 18.78
N GLY A 25 -25.99 -4.78 19.11
CA GLY A 25 -25.28 -3.51 19.17
C GLY A 25 -25.36 -2.72 17.86
N PHE A 26 -25.04 -3.35 16.73
CA PHE A 26 -25.16 -2.72 15.41
C PHE A 26 -26.57 -2.21 15.12
N ARG A 27 -27.62 -2.99 15.45
CA ARG A 27 -29.01 -2.54 15.30
C ARG A 27 -29.32 -1.29 16.10
N LEU A 28 -28.82 -1.19 17.33
CA LEU A 28 -29.00 0.01 18.15
C LEU A 28 -28.36 1.22 17.46
N LEU A 29 -27.14 1.07 16.93
CA LEU A 29 -26.41 2.12 16.22
C LEU A 29 -27.14 2.61 14.97
N VAL A 30 -27.68 1.69 14.16
CA VAL A 30 -28.41 2.09 12.93
C VAL A 30 -29.77 2.70 13.25
N LYS A 31 -30.48 2.20 14.28
CA LYS A 31 -31.81 2.70 14.65
C LYS A 31 -31.81 4.00 15.46
N GLY A 32 -30.67 4.37 16.04
CA GLY A 32 -30.57 5.54 16.92
C GLY A 32 -31.01 5.29 18.37
N ASP A 33 -31.29 4.04 18.74
CA ASP A 33 -31.80 3.65 20.07
C ASP A 33 -30.75 3.75 21.21
N TYR A 34 -29.56 4.29 20.89
CA TYR A 34 -28.42 4.52 21.78
C TYR A 34 -28.36 5.93 22.38
N LYS A 35 -29.12 6.90 21.85
CA LYS A 35 -29.02 8.32 22.27
C LYS A 35 -29.29 8.48 23.76
N GLY A 36 -28.40 9.20 24.44
CA GLY A 36 -28.38 9.40 25.88
C GLY A 36 -27.90 8.20 26.70
N LYS A 37 -27.42 7.12 26.06
CA LYS A 37 -26.97 5.88 26.74
C LYS A 37 -25.48 5.58 26.54
N ILE A 38 -24.79 6.34 25.71
CA ILE A 38 -23.35 6.17 25.42
C ILE A 38 -22.60 7.50 25.59
N THR A 39 -21.28 7.49 25.47
CA THR A 39 -20.49 8.72 25.64
C THR A 39 -20.72 9.68 24.46
N PRO A 40 -20.68 11.01 24.67
CA PRO A 40 -20.88 11.99 23.61
C PRO A 40 -19.95 11.80 22.41
N GLU A 41 -18.71 11.36 22.63
CA GLU A 41 -17.75 11.08 21.56
C GLU A 41 -18.22 9.94 20.67
N LEU A 42 -18.79 8.88 21.26
CA LEU A 42 -19.33 7.77 20.51
C LEU A 42 -20.64 8.16 19.81
N GLU A 43 -21.48 8.99 20.43
CA GLU A 43 -22.69 9.52 19.77
C GLU A 43 -22.35 10.30 18.51
N ASN A 44 -21.36 11.21 18.58
CA ASN A 44 -20.91 11.99 17.42
C ASN A 44 -20.41 11.11 16.27
N LEU A 45 -19.64 10.06 16.58
CA LEU A 45 -19.15 9.11 15.57
C LEU A 45 -20.29 8.34 14.89
N VAL A 46 -21.32 7.98 15.64
CA VAL A 46 -22.45 7.23 15.09
C VAL A 46 -23.37 8.14 14.29
N ASP A 47 -23.55 9.39 14.70
CA ASP A 47 -24.28 10.40 13.93
C ASP A 47 -23.58 10.66 12.57
N GLU A 48 -22.25 10.80 12.54
CA GLU A 48 -21.46 10.88 11.29
C GLU A 48 -21.66 9.64 10.40
N PHE A 49 -21.56 8.44 10.99
CA PHE A 49 -21.82 7.19 10.27
C PHE A 49 -23.23 7.17 9.66
N GLN A 50 -24.26 7.55 10.41
CA GLN A 50 -25.65 7.57 9.94
C GLN A 50 -25.85 8.60 8.81
N GLU A 51 -25.20 9.76 8.88
CA GLU A 51 -25.24 10.73 7.79
C GLU A 51 -24.64 10.14 6.51
N LEU A 52 -23.45 9.52 6.60
CA LEU A 52 -22.79 8.90 5.46
C LEU A 52 -23.61 7.74 4.87
N ASP A 53 -24.18 6.87 5.71
CA ASP A 53 -25.01 5.73 5.28
C ASP A 53 -26.30 6.22 4.57
N LYS A 54 -26.97 7.27 5.10
CA LYS A 54 -28.18 7.86 4.50
C LYS A 54 -27.95 8.48 3.12
N THR A 55 -26.76 9.01 2.84
CA THR A 55 -26.48 9.61 1.53
C THR A 55 -26.41 8.57 0.40
N GLY A 56 -26.39 7.27 0.72
CA GLY A 56 -26.30 6.18 -0.26
C GLY A 56 -24.99 6.14 -1.04
N SER A 57 -24.02 6.99 -0.70
CA SER A 57 -22.72 7.09 -1.36
C SER A 57 -21.70 6.07 -0.83
N TYR A 58 -22.03 5.39 0.26
CA TYR A 58 -21.14 4.49 0.99
C TYR A 58 -21.81 3.12 1.18
N LYS A 59 -20.98 2.08 1.29
CA LYS A 59 -21.42 0.72 1.66
C LYS A 59 -20.96 0.42 3.07
N THR A 60 -21.84 -0.17 3.86
CA THR A 60 -21.56 -0.54 5.24
C THR A 60 -21.11 -2.01 5.32
N GLU A 61 -19.97 -2.25 5.96
CA GLU A 61 -19.42 -3.59 6.18
C GLU A 61 -19.11 -3.81 7.67
N VAL A 62 -19.64 -4.89 8.25
CA VAL A 62 -19.32 -5.32 9.62
C VAL A 62 -18.19 -6.35 9.57
N ILE A 63 -17.04 -6.00 10.11
CA ILE A 63 -15.83 -6.84 10.09
C ILE A 63 -15.59 -7.45 11.47
N PHE A 64 -15.60 -8.77 11.55
CA PHE A 64 -15.16 -9.51 12.74
C PHE A 64 -13.68 -9.86 12.60
N LEU A 65 -12.86 -9.30 13.49
CA LEU A 65 -11.45 -9.66 13.65
C LEU A 65 -11.35 -10.69 14.78
N SER A 66 -10.94 -11.92 14.48
CA SER A 66 -10.87 -12.96 15.49
C SER A 66 -9.71 -13.92 15.27
N LEU A 67 -9.11 -14.37 16.37
CA LEU A 67 -8.18 -15.49 16.38
C LEU A 67 -8.89 -16.85 16.39
N LYS A 68 -10.23 -16.88 16.29
CA LYS A 68 -11.07 -18.09 16.17
C LYS A 68 -11.45 -18.32 14.70
N LYS A 69 -11.90 -19.54 14.37
CA LYS A 69 -12.55 -19.84 13.08
C LYS A 69 -13.89 -19.11 12.96
N LYS A 70 -14.41 -19.04 11.73
CA LYS A 70 -15.77 -18.55 11.45
C LYS A 70 -16.82 -19.28 12.30
N PRO A 71 -17.96 -18.64 12.58
CA PRO A 71 -19.08 -19.31 13.23
C PRO A 71 -19.55 -20.51 12.38
N THR A 72 -19.98 -21.59 13.03
CA THR A 72 -20.58 -22.76 12.36
C THR A 72 -21.98 -22.51 11.83
N CYS A 73 -22.66 -21.50 12.38
CA CYS A 73 -24.03 -21.14 12.05
C CYS A 73 -24.08 -19.67 11.60
N GLU A 74 -24.65 -19.44 10.42
CA GLU A 74 -24.79 -18.10 9.85
C GLU A 74 -26.16 -17.46 10.15
N LYS A 75 -27.02 -18.11 10.95
CA LYS A 75 -28.40 -17.66 11.22
C LYS A 75 -28.51 -16.17 11.55
N TYR A 76 -27.68 -15.67 12.47
CA TYR A 76 -27.72 -14.26 12.86
C TYR A 76 -27.18 -13.32 11.78
N ILE A 77 -26.28 -13.80 10.92
CA ILE A 77 -25.78 -13.06 9.74
C ILE A 77 -26.92 -12.93 8.73
N GLU A 78 -27.65 -14.01 8.47
CA GLU A 78 -28.81 -14.02 7.58
C GLU A 78 -29.92 -13.10 8.11
N MET A 79 -30.19 -13.13 9.43
CA MET A 79 -31.13 -12.21 10.07
C MET A 79 -30.70 -10.75 9.90
N LEU A 80 -29.40 -10.45 10.05
CA LEU A 80 -28.90 -9.09 9.83
C LEU A 80 -29.08 -8.65 8.37
N LYS A 81 -28.73 -9.50 7.40
CA LYS A 81 -28.89 -9.21 5.96
C LYS A 81 -30.36 -9.01 5.57
N LYS A 82 -31.29 -9.69 6.25
CA LYS A 82 -32.72 -9.50 6.04
C LYS A 82 -33.19 -8.13 6.55
N ASP A 83 -32.66 -7.69 7.70
CA ASP A 83 -32.97 -6.38 8.28
C ASP A 83 -32.28 -5.24 7.49
N PHE A 84 -31.07 -5.49 6.96
CA PHE A 84 -30.22 -4.52 6.27
C PHE A 84 -29.56 -5.15 5.04
N PRO A 85 -30.24 -5.15 3.87
CA PRO A 85 -29.75 -5.81 2.65
C PRO A 85 -28.41 -5.27 2.12
N ASP A 86 -28.13 -3.98 2.37
CA ASP A 86 -26.93 -3.30 1.88
C ASP A 86 -25.71 -3.49 2.79
N VAL A 87 -25.87 -4.16 3.94
CA VAL A 87 -24.80 -4.43 4.91
C VAL A 87 -24.13 -5.75 4.59
N SER A 88 -22.81 -5.72 4.35
CA SER A 88 -22.00 -6.95 4.26
C SER A 88 -21.41 -7.32 5.62
N VAL A 89 -21.18 -8.63 5.82
CA VAL A 89 -20.50 -9.16 7.00
C VAL A 89 -19.28 -9.93 6.55
N ARG A 90 -18.12 -9.61 7.13
CA ARG A 90 -16.85 -10.25 6.81
C ARG A 90 -16.18 -10.77 8.08
N PHE A 91 -15.67 -11.99 8.00
CA PHE A 91 -14.82 -12.58 9.03
C PHE A 91 -13.37 -12.60 8.56
N LEU A 92 -12.50 -12.00 9.35
CA LEU A 92 -11.06 -12.22 9.28
C LEU A 92 -10.69 -13.12 10.47
N ASP A 93 -10.79 -14.42 10.23
CA ASP A 93 -10.47 -15.48 11.19
C ASP A 93 -8.96 -15.68 11.31
N PHE A 94 -8.55 -16.64 12.16
CA PHE A 94 -7.12 -16.92 12.36
C PHE A 94 -6.38 -17.20 11.06
N GLU A 95 -6.93 -18.02 10.16
CA GLU A 95 -6.28 -18.30 8.88
C GLU A 95 -6.23 -17.08 7.98
N GLY A 96 -7.26 -16.24 7.97
CA GLY A 96 -7.24 -14.95 7.29
C GLY A 96 -6.15 -14.01 7.83
N ILE A 97 -6.02 -13.89 9.15
CA ILE A 97 -5.00 -13.07 9.82
C ILE A 97 -3.60 -13.67 9.58
N LYS A 98 -3.44 -14.98 9.75
CA LYS A 98 -2.20 -15.72 9.52
C LYS A 98 -1.76 -15.57 8.08
N LYS A 99 -2.65 -15.72 7.11
CA LYS A 99 -2.35 -15.48 5.71
C LYS A 99 -1.87 -14.05 5.50
N ILE A 100 -2.55 -13.03 6.03
CA ILE A 100 -2.06 -11.65 5.95
C ILE A 100 -0.67 -11.52 6.58
N TYR A 101 -0.44 -12.15 7.74
CA TYR A 101 0.85 -12.13 8.39
C TYR A 101 1.94 -12.80 7.53
N GLU A 102 1.69 -13.99 7.01
CA GLU A 102 2.65 -14.73 6.19
C GLU A 102 2.90 -14.05 4.83
N THR A 103 1.84 -13.64 4.14
CA THR A 103 1.95 -13.08 2.78
C THR A 103 2.32 -11.61 2.75
N ARG A 104 2.12 -10.89 3.85
CA ARG A 104 2.33 -9.44 3.90
C ARG A 104 3.27 -9.00 5.01
N TYR A 105 3.20 -9.56 6.20
CA TYR A 105 4.07 -9.13 7.31
C TYR A 105 5.46 -9.78 7.25
N LEU A 106 5.54 -11.09 7.04
CA LEU A 106 6.83 -11.79 6.93
C LEU A 106 7.61 -11.35 5.69
N SER A 107 6.91 -11.10 4.58
CA SER A 107 7.52 -10.54 3.36
C SER A 107 8.10 -9.14 3.57
N LEU A 108 7.54 -8.33 4.49
CA LEU A 108 8.09 -7.00 4.86
C LEU A 108 9.33 -7.11 5.77
N THR A 109 9.62 -8.31 6.29
CA THR A 109 10.79 -8.57 7.17
C THR A 109 11.90 -9.34 6.46
N ASP A 110 11.70 -9.72 5.20
CA ASP A 110 12.74 -10.34 4.39
C ASP A 110 13.83 -9.34 4.03
N GLU A 111 15.04 -9.85 3.79
CA GLU A 111 16.11 -8.98 3.31
C GLU A 111 15.77 -8.38 1.94
N PRO A 112 16.26 -7.16 1.63
CA PRO A 112 16.22 -6.58 0.30
C PRO A 112 16.69 -7.58 -0.78
N PRO A 113 16.21 -7.45 -2.03
CA PRO A 113 16.76 -8.18 -3.17
C PRO A 113 18.28 -8.11 -3.19
N GLU A 114 18.98 -9.19 -3.55
CA GLU A 114 20.45 -9.17 -3.50
C GLU A 114 21.02 -8.17 -4.49
N ASN A 115 20.54 -8.21 -5.74
CA ASN A 115 20.97 -7.32 -6.81
C ASN A 115 19.79 -6.96 -7.72
N ILE A 116 19.73 -5.71 -8.15
CA ILE A 116 18.85 -5.24 -9.23
C ILE A 116 19.71 -4.47 -10.23
N SER A 117 19.45 -4.67 -11.52
CA SER A 117 20.12 -3.91 -12.58
C SER A 117 19.11 -3.12 -13.38
N PHE A 118 19.54 -1.96 -13.88
CA PHE A 118 18.78 -1.11 -14.79
C PHE A 118 19.61 -0.85 -16.05
N GLU A 119 18.93 -0.86 -17.20
CA GLU A 119 19.42 -0.20 -18.42
C GLU A 119 19.12 1.31 -18.33
N ILE A 120 20.10 2.13 -18.69
CA ILE A 120 20.03 3.58 -18.67
C ILE A 120 19.72 4.07 -20.08
N LEU A 121 18.62 4.81 -20.24
CA LEU A 121 18.14 5.25 -21.56
C LEU A 121 18.99 6.36 -22.18
N HIS A 122 19.48 7.29 -21.36
CA HIS A 122 20.16 8.51 -21.82
C HIS A 122 21.60 8.54 -21.31
N GLU A 123 22.54 9.06 -22.10
CA GLU A 123 23.96 9.19 -21.72
C GLU A 123 24.24 10.22 -20.61
N CYS A 124 23.21 10.85 -20.04
CA CYS A 124 23.32 11.86 -19.00
C CYS A 124 23.03 11.26 -17.62
N VAL A 125 24.03 10.61 -17.02
CA VAL A 125 23.99 10.18 -15.61
C VAL A 125 24.60 11.27 -14.74
N GLN A 126 23.79 11.85 -13.86
CA GLN A 126 24.30 12.81 -12.88
C GLN A 126 24.90 12.04 -11.71
N LYS A 127 26.19 12.28 -11.43
CA LYS A 127 26.92 11.62 -10.34
C LYS A 127 27.24 12.60 -9.23
N LYS A 128 27.10 12.13 -8.00
CA LYS A 128 27.45 12.88 -6.80
C LYS A 128 28.26 11.99 -5.87
N GLU A 129 29.54 12.29 -5.71
CA GLU A 129 30.47 11.41 -4.97
C GLU A 129 30.34 11.50 -3.44
N GLY A 130 29.92 12.65 -2.88
CA GLY A 130 29.89 12.84 -1.42
C GLY A 130 28.74 13.74 -0.93
N PRO A 131 28.29 13.64 0.34
CA PRO A 131 28.77 12.72 1.40
C PRO A 131 28.37 11.24 1.21
N HIS A 132 27.39 10.96 0.36
CA HIS A 132 26.99 9.61 -0.05
C HIS A 132 27.02 9.53 -1.57
N LYS A 133 27.69 8.52 -2.12
CA LYS A 133 27.74 8.28 -3.56
C LYS A 133 26.31 8.13 -4.07
N SER A 134 25.92 8.91 -5.06
CA SER A 134 24.56 8.92 -5.60
C SER A 134 24.60 9.10 -7.11
N ILE A 135 23.64 8.50 -7.80
CA ILE A 135 23.43 8.74 -9.22
C ILE A 135 21.97 9.08 -9.51
N VAL A 136 21.75 9.88 -10.55
CA VAL A 136 20.42 10.13 -11.12
C VAL A 136 20.46 9.76 -12.59
N PHE A 137 19.50 8.95 -13.02
CA PHE A 137 19.39 8.44 -14.38
C PHE A 137 17.93 8.21 -14.76
N SER A 138 17.66 7.95 -16.04
CA SER A 138 16.32 7.56 -16.52
C SER A 138 16.34 6.14 -17.04
N CYS A 139 15.26 5.39 -16.81
CA CYS A 139 15.07 4.02 -17.29
C CYS A 139 13.67 3.86 -17.91
N ASP A 140 13.47 2.79 -18.67
CA ASP A 140 12.15 2.41 -19.20
C ASP A 140 11.22 2.05 -18.02
N GLY A 141 9.98 2.53 -18.04
CA GLY A 141 8.97 2.20 -17.01
C GLY A 141 8.72 0.70 -16.86
N LYS A 142 8.97 -0.09 -17.92
CA LYS A 142 8.92 -1.56 -17.87
C LYS A 142 9.98 -2.14 -16.95
N GLU A 143 11.15 -1.54 -16.82
CA GLU A 143 12.17 -2.02 -15.89
C GLU A 143 11.67 -1.90 -14.45
N VAL A 144 11.05 -0.78 -14.10
CA VAL A 144 10.44 -0.58 -12.77
C VAL A 144 9.31 -1.58 -12.53
N ALA A 145 8.44 -1.79 -13.52
CA ALA A 145 7.36 -2.78 -13.43
C ALA A 145 7.89 -4.22 -13.30
N ARG A 146 8.94 -4.57 -14.05
CA ARG A 146 9.62 -5.87 -14.02
C ARG A 146 10.23 -6.13 -12.64
N ILE A 147 10.95 -5.15 -12.09
CA ILE A 147 11.55 -5.22 -10.76
C ILE A 147 10.49 -5.52 -9.69
N TYR A 148 9.36 -4.82 -9.73
CA TYR A 148 8.26 -5.09 -8.81
C TYR A 148 7.58 -6.44 -9.10
N ASN A 149 7.52 -6.84 -10.37
CA ASN A 149 7.05 -8.17 -10.77
C ASN A 149 8.00 -9.32 -10.36
N GLU A 150 9.26 -9.04 -10.01
CA GLU A 150 10.19 -10.08 -9.55
C GLU A 150 10.28 -10.10 -8.02
N HIS A 151 10.26 -8.93 -7.39
CA HIS A 151 10.56 -8.79 -5.96
C HIS A 151 9.36 -8.42 -5.10
N ARG A 152 8.23 -8.03 -5.71
CA ARG A 152 6.99 -7.63 -5.03
C ARG A 152 7.28 -6.60 -3.93
N GLU A 153 6.63 -6.73 -2.77
CA GLU A 153 6.76 -5.83 -1.64
C GLU A 153 8.19 -5.62 -1.16
N ARG A 154 9.05 -6.65 -1.28
CA ARG A 154 10.41 -6.62 -0.73
C ARG A 154 11.28 -5.47 -1.23
N VAL A 155 10.97 -4.90 -2.40
CA VAL A 155 11.69 -3.73 -2.93
C VAL A 155 11.12 -2.40 -2.43
N LEU A 156 9.92 -2.39 -1.86
CA LEU A 156 9.18 -1.22 -1.35
C LEU A 156 8.99 -1.22 0.19
N ASP A 157 9.54 -2.18 0.92
CA ASP A 157 9.28 -2.35 2.36
C ASP A 157 9.58 -1.10 3.20
N ARG A 158 10.54 -0.28 2.74
CA ARG A 158 10.94 0.98 3.39
C ARG A 158 10.20 2.22 2.89
N ASP A 159 9.25 2.10 1.95
CA ASP A 159 8.44 3.22 1.49
C ASP A 159 7.21 3.42 2.41
N LEU A 160 7.17 4.57 3.10
CA LEU A 160 6.10 4.89 4.06
C LEU A 160 4.71 4.93 3.42
N ARG A 161 4.59 5.28 2.13
CA ARG A 161 3.31 5.30 1.40
C ARG A 161 2.84 3.89 1.09
N TYR A 162 3.76 2.94 0.93
CA TYR A 162 3.43 1.53 0.84
C TYR A 162 2.92 0.99 2.19
N SER A 163 3.61 1.32 3.29
CA SER A 163 3.25 0.87 4.65
C SER A 163 1.90 1.42 5.13
N LEU A 164 1.53 2.65 4.73
CA LEU A 164 0.23 3.23 5.05
C LEU A 164 -0.93 2.63 4.24
N GLY A 165 -0.64 1.72 3.30
CA GLY A 165 -1.56 1.29 2.26
C GLY A 165 -1.60 2.36 1.17
N VAL A 166 -1.56 1.94 -0.11
CA VAL A 166 -1.61 2.84 -1.26
C VAL A 166 -3.02 3.48 -1.34
N LYS A 167 -3.30 4.41 -0.43
CA LYS A 167 -4.64 4.82 0.01
C LYS A 167 -5.32 5.82 -0.92
N SER A 168 -4.59 6.48 -1.82
CA SER A 168 -5.19 7.43 -2.77
C SER A 168 -5.46 6.79 -4.12
N LYS A 169 -6.66 6.21 -4.28
CA LYS A 169 -7.17 5.70 -5.57
C LYS A 169 -7.11 6.75 -6.69
N ALA A 170 -7.26 8.04 -6.36
CA ALA A 170 -7.27 9.12 -7.35
C ALA A 170 -5.88 9.43 -7.91
N ILE A 171 -4.84 9.53 -7.07
CA ILE A 171 -3.46 9.76 -7.53
C ILE A 171 -2.98 8.56 -8.35
N ASN A 172 -3.21 7.34 -7.87
CA ASN A 172 -2.82 6.14 -8.60
C ASN A 172 -3.48 6.07 -9.99
N LYS A 173 -4.75 6.48 -10.10
CA LYS A 173 -5.45 6.56 -11.39
C LYS A 173 -4.83 7.57 -12.35
N ALA A 174 -4.35 8.73 -11.86
CA ALA A 174 -3.71 9.73 -12.72
C ALA A 174 -2.35 9.24 -13.25
N ILE A 175 -1.55 8.63 -12.38
CA ILE A 175 -0.27 8.01 -12.76
C ILE A 175 -0.52 6.89 -13.78
N LEU A 176 -1.45 5.98 -13.46
CA LEU A 176 -1.83 4.87 -14.35
C LEU A 176 -2.30 5.37 -15.71
N ARG A 177 -3.21 6.36 -15.73
CA ARG A 177 -3.69 6.98 -16.97
C ARG A 177 -2.55 7.55 -17.80
N THR A 178 -1.57 8.20 -17.16
CA THR A 178 -0.42 8.76 -17.86
C THR A 178 0.43 7.63 -18.47
N ALA A 179 0.58 6.49 -17.78
CA ALA A 179 1.34 5.35 -18.28
C ALA A 179 0.66 4.56 -19.41
N THR A 180 -0.66 4.68 -19.57
CA THR A 180 -1.47 3.88 -20.51
C THR A 180 -2.09 4.68 -21.66
N ASP A 181 -2.00 6.01 -21.66
CA ASP A 181 -2.56 6.88 -22.70
C ASP A 181 -1.48 7.29 -23.72
N ASP A 182 -1.77 7.11 -25.02
CA ASP A 182 -0.82 7.33 -26.11
C ASP A 182 -0.32 8.78 -26.25
N ASN A 183 -1.04 9.77 -25.72
CA ASN A 183 -0.66 11.18 -25.84
C ASN A 183 0.13 11.68 -24.63
N SER A 184 -0.11 11.08 -23.45
CA SER A 184 0.50 11.52 -22.19
C SER A 184 1.63 10.63 -21.70
N SER A 185 1.80 9.42 -22.26
CA SER A 185 2.90 8.49 -21.91
C SER A 185 4.28 9.06 -22.14
N ALA A 186 4.51 9.75 -23.26
CA ALA A 186 5.76 10.47 -23.53
C ALA A 186 6.06 11.57 -22.50
N ASN A 187 5.05 12.04 -21.77
CA ASN A 187 5.20 13.05 -20.74
C ASN A 187 5.31 12.45 -19.32
N PHE A 188 5.33 11.12 -19.18
CA PHE A 188 5.34 10.46 -17.87
C PHE A 188 6.50 10.94 -16.99
N TRP A 189 7.68 11.10 -17.58
CA TRP A 189 8.88 11.60 -16.90
C TRP A 189 8.67 12.98 -16.28
N TYR A 190 7.91 13.86 -16.94
CA TYR A 190 7.66 15.23 -16.47
C TYR A 190 6.54 15.29 -15.42
N PHE A 191 5.52 14.43 -15.53
CA PHE A 191 4.33 14.50 -14.68
C PHE A 191 4.50 13.74 -13.36
N ASN A 192 5.49 12.85 -13.25
CA ASN A 192 5.69 11.98 -12.10
C ASN A 192 7.06 12.19 -11.46
N ASN A 193 7.13 12.11 -10.13
CA ASN A 193 8.36 12.38 -9.37
C ASN A 193 9.46 11.31 -9.53
N GLY A 194 9.19 10.23 -10.27
CA GLY A 194 10.10 9.10 -10.43
C GLY A 194 10.14 8.18 -9.20
N ILE A 195 11.29 7.56 -8.96
CA ILE A 195 11.58 6.70 -7.81
C ILE A 195 12.93 7.05 -7.16
N THR A 196 13.00 6.93 -5.84
CA THR A 196 14.26 7.01 -5.08
C THR A 196 14.59 5.66 -4.47
N ILE A 197 15.82 5.20 -4.71
CA ILE A 197 16.36 3.92 -4.26
C ILE A 197 17.54 4.18 -3.32
N VAL A 198 17.59 3.49 -2.19
CA VAL A 198 18.81 3.35 -1.39
C VAL A 198 19.38 1.95 -1.61
N CYS A 199 20.70 1.82 -1.61
CA CYS A 199 21.38 0.54 -1.81
C CYS A 199 22.73 0.53 -1.10
N ASN A 200 23.28 -0.66 -0.87
CA ASN A 200 24.59 -0.81 -0.25
C ASN A 200 25.75 -0.46 -1.20
N ASN A 201 25.56 -0.65 -2.51
CA ASN A 201 26.57 -0.36 -3.52
C ASN A 201 25.94 0.01 -4.86
N ILE A 202 26.53 1.00 -5.53
CA ILE A 202 26.22 1.42 -6.91
C ILE A 202 27.41 1.03 -7.80
N ASP A 203 27.20 0.06 -8.67
CA ASP A 203 28.15 -0.36 -9.70
C ASP A 203 27.65 0.08 -11.08
N LEU A 204 28.21 1.20 -11.56
CA LEU A 204 27.87 1.80 -12.85
C LEU A 204 28.92 1.35 -13.87
N THR A 205 28.47 0.81 -15.00
CA THR A 205 29.40 0.36 -16.06
C THR A 205 30.23 1.51 -16.62
N ALA A 206 31.41 1.21 -17.14
CA ALA A 206 32.31 2.22 -17.71
C ALA A 206 31.71 3.01 -18.88
N ASN A 207 30.75 2.42 -19.61
CA ASN A 207 30.01 3.09 -20.68
C ASN A 207 28.72 3.77 -20.21
N GLU A 208 28.43 3.73 -18.90
CA GLU A 208 27.27 4.35 -18.23
C GLU A 208 25.90 3.92 -18.77
N LYS A 209 25.84 2.77 -19.46
CA LYS A 209 24.58 2.22 -20.01
C LYS A 209 23.84 1.32 -19.03
N HIS A 210 24.52 0.79 -18.03
CA HIS A 210 23.92 -0.11 -17.06
C HIS A 210 24.39 0.26 -15.66
N VAL A 211 23.48 0.13 -14.70
CA VAL A 211 23.82 0.21 -13.28
C VAL A 211 23.29 -1.02 -12.56
N LYS A 212 24.13 -1.59 -11.70
CA LYS A 212 23.77 -2.64 -10.75
C LYS A 212 23.75 -2.05 -9.34
N LEU A 213 22.67 -2.32 -8.61
CA LEU A 213 22.46 -1.90 -7.23
C LEU A 213 22.44 -3.14 -6.33
N THR A 214 23.24 -3.12 -5.26
CA THR A 214 23.30 -4.21 -4.26
C THR A 214 22.42 -3.91 -3.06
N LYS A 215 21.61 -4.88 -2.61
CA LYS A 215 20.60 -4.69 -1.54
C LYS A 215 19.69 -3.45 -1.73
N PRO A 216 19.13 -3.20 -2.94
CA PRO A 216 18.32 -2.01 -3.21
C PRO A 216 16.98 -2.02 -2.49
N GLN A 217 16.54 -0.83 -2.11
CA GLN A 217 15.24 -0.53 -1.50
C GLN A 217 14.70 0.78 -2.08
N ILE A 218 13.54 0.72 -2.72
CA ILE A 218 12.79 1.91 -3.12
C ILE A 218 12.19 2.51 -1.84
N ILE A 219 12.65 3.71 -1.49
CA ILE A 219 12.20 4.43 -0.30
C ILE A 219 11.17 5.51 -0.63
N ASN A 220 11.03 5.87 -1.91
CA ASN A 220 9.99 6.76 -2.40
C ASN A 220 9.65 6.36 -3.84
N GLY A 221 8.36 6.22 -4.12
CA GLY A 221 7.87 5.88 -5.45
C GLY A 221 6.87 4.73 -5.48
N ALA A 222 6.37 4.25 -4.33
CA ALA A 222 5.40 3.16 -4.29
C ALA A 222 4.19 3.35 -5.22
N GLN A 223 3.65 4.56 -5.33
CA GLN A 223 2.52 4.84 -6.22
C GLN A 223 2.91 4.72 -7.70
N THR A 224 4.08 5.26 -8.08
CA THR A 224 4.66 5.14 -9.42
C THR A 224 4.90 3.68 -9.76
N THR A 225 5.60 2.94 -8.90
CA THR A 225 5.93 1.53 -9.09
C THR A 225 4.69 0.66 -9.22
N CYS A 226 3.70 0.82 -8.34
CA CYS A 226 2.45 0.05 -8.40
C CYS A 226 1.62 0.37 -9.65
N ALA A 227 1.53 1.64 -10.07
CA ALA A 227 0.79 2.01 -11.28
C ALA A 227 1.44 1.48 -12.56
N LEU A 228 2.78 1.53 -12.64
CA LEU A 228 3.53 0.94 -13.76
C LEU A 228 3.37 -0.59 -13.80
N TYR A 229 3.41 -1.25 -12.64
CA TYR A 229 3.13 -2.68 -12.54
C TYR A 229 1.71 -3.03 -12.97
N GLU A 230 0.70 -2.26 -12.56
CA GLU A 230 -0.69 -2.46 -13.00
C GLU A 230 -0.82 -2.36 -14.52
N ALA A 231 -0.29 -1.27 -15.12
CA ALA A 231 -0.25 -1.10 -16.57
C ALA A 231 0.50 -2.23 -17.30
N PHE A 232 1.57 -2.74 -16.70
CA PHE A 232 2.35 -3.85 -17.24
C PHE A 232 1.55 -5.16 -17.22
N GLN A 233 0.84 -5.45 -16.12
CA GLN A 233 0.01 -6.65 -15.99
C GLN A 233 -1.19 -6.65 -16.94
N THR A 234 -1.77 -5.48 -17.22
CA THR A 234 -2.86 -5.35 -18.21
C THR A 234 -2.37 -5.31 -19.65
N GLY A 235 -1.06 -5.22 -19.88
CA GLY A 235 -0.47 -5.09 -21.22
C GLY A 235 -0.66 -3.70 -21.85
N GLU A 236 -1.06 -2.71 -21.06
CA GLU A 236 -1.37 -1.35 -21.52
C GLU A 236 -0.22 -0.35 -21.34
N LEU A 237 0.86 -0.76 -20.63
CA LEU A 237 2.04 0.08 -20.43
C LEU A 237 2.69 0.47 -21.75
N LYS A 238 2.71 1.79 -22.03
CA LYS A 238 3.28 2.34 -23.26
C LYS A 238 4.82 2.28 -23.25
N LYS A 239 5.42 2.28 -24.44
CA LYS A 239 6.86 2.05 -24.65
C LYS A 239 7.73 3.29 -24.42
N ASP A 240 7.13 4.46 -24.46
CA ASP A 240 7.71 5.79 -24.30
C ASP A 240 7.65 6.28 -22.85
N VAL A 241 7.19 5.43 -21.92
CA VAL A 241 7.17 5.73 -20.49
C VAL A 241 8.60 5.66 -19.95
N GLU A 242 9.16 6.81 -19.61
CA GLU A 242 10.45 6.93 -18.96
C GLU A 242 10.30 7.33 -17.48
N VAL A 243 11.15 6.79 -16.62
CA VAL A 243 11.11 7.03 -15.17
C VAL A 243 12.44 7.57 -14.70
N LEU A 244 12.40 8.71 -14.00
CA LEU A 244 13.54 9.26 -13.28
C LEU A 244 13.86 8.41 -12.05
N VAL A 245 15.12 7.98 -11.91
CA VAL A 245 15.61 7.19 -10.80
C VAL A 245 16.72 7.95 -10.08
N LYS A 246 16.59 8.10 -8.76
CA LYS A 246 17.67 8.57 -7.88
C LYS A 246 18.15 7.40 -7.02
N ALA A 247 19.37 6.91 -7.25
CA ALA A 247 19.99 5.88 -6.42
C ALA A 247 21.01 6.50 -5.46
N ILE A 248 20.95 6.11 -4.18
CA ILE A 248 21.84 6.60 -3.11
C ILE A 248 22.53 5.41 -2.46
N GLU A 249 23.86 5.39 -2.49
CA GLU A 249 24.68 4.42 -1.80
C GLU A 249 24.78 4.77 -0.31
N VAL A 250 24.11 3.97 0.53
CA VAL A 250 24.14 4.15 1.98
C VAL A 250 23.79 2.85 2.71
N SER A 251 24.51 2.59 3.79
CA SER A 251 24.29 1.44 4.69
C SER A 251 23.87 1.84 6.10
N ASN A 252 24.02 3.12 6.47
CA ASN A 252 23.61 3.63 7.79
C ASN A 252 22.08 3.67 7.91
N LYS A 253 21.53 2.92 8.87
CA LYS A 253 20.07 2.78 9.05
C LYS A 253 19.39 4.10 9.41
N ASP A 254 19.93 4.85 10.37
CA ASP A 254 19.35 6.12 10.82
C ASP A 254 19.25 7.15 9.69
N PHE A 255 20.27 7.22 8.84
CA PHE A 255 20.27 8.07 7.67
C PHE A 255 19.23 7.60 6.64
N ILE A 256 19.12 6.28 6.40
CA ILE A 256 18.09 5.75 5.50
C ILE A 256 16.70 6.13 6.00
N GLU A 257 16.40 5.93 7.28
CA GLU A 257 15.13 6.33 7.89
C GLU A 257 14.90 7.83 7.71
N THR A 258 15.91 8.66 7.97
CA THR A 258 15.84 10.11 7.79
C THR A 258 15.54 10.50 6.34
N VAL A 259 16.25 9.92 5.36
CA VAL A 259 16.01 10.19 3.94
C VAL A 259 14.62 9.70 3.52
N THR A 260 14.20 8.52 3.99
CA THR A 260 12.85 7.99 3.76
C THR A 260 11.79 8.97 4.27
N LEU A 261 11.95 9.52 5.48
CA LEU A 261 11.05 10.53 6.01
C LEU A 261 11.04 11.76 5.07
N TYR A 262 12.18 12.42 4.84
CA TYR A 262 12.21 13.65 4.05
C TYR A 262 11.75 13.50 2.60
N THR A 263 11.99 12.35 1.97
CA THR A 263 11.55 12.11 0.58
C THR A 263 10.05 11.83 0.48
N ASN A 264 9.41 11.32 1.54
CA ASN A 264 7.98 11.04 1.55
C ASN A 264 7.11 12.17 2.11
N PHE A 265 7.64 12.96 3.04
CA PHE A 265 6.97 14.11 3.68
C PHE A 265 6.98 15.37 2.80
N GLN A 266 6.39 15.27 1.61
CA GLN A 266 5.98 16.43 0.82
C GLN A 266 4.47 16.62 0.99
N ASN A 267 4.05 17.78 1.51
CA ASN A 267 2.63 18.07 1.67
C ASN A 267 1.94 18.09 0.29
N PRO A 268 0.80 17.40 0.12
CA PRO A 268 0.03 17.52 -1.09
C PRO A 268 -0.48 18.96 -1.22
N ILE A 269 -0.16 19.60 -2.35
CA ILE A 269 -0.78 20.88 -2.74
C ILE A 269 -2.22 20.55 -3.16
N LYS A 270 -3.21 21.18 -2.51
CA LYS A 270 -4.61 21.03 -2.90
C LYS A 270 -4.89 21.90 -4.13
N LEU A 271 -5.86 21.52 -4.95
CA LEU A 271 -6.28 22.33 -6.11
C LEU A 271 -6.60 23.79 -5.73
N ARG A 272 -7.12 24.02 -4.52
CA ARG A 272 -7.40 25.37 -3.98
C ARG A 272 -6.13 26.19 -3.73
N ASP A 273 -4.98 25.56 -3.52
CA ASP A 273 -3.70 26.21 -3.26
C ASP A 273 -3.00 26.65 -4.57
N LEU A 274 -3.56 26.28 -5.74
CA LEU A 274 -3.07 26.65 -7.07
C LEU A 274 -3.84 27.84 -7.69
N CYS A 275 -4.74 28.47 -6.92
CA CYS A 275 -5.58 29.58 -7.34
C CYS A 275 -5.00 30.94 -6.91
#